data_AF-A0A1Y2AT43-F1
#
_entry.id   AF-A0A1Y2AT43-F1
#
_cell.length_a   1.000
_cell.length_b   1.000
_cell.length_c   1.000
_cell.angle_alpha   90.00
_cell.angle_beta   90.00
_cell.angle_gamma   90.00
#
_symmetry.space_group_name_H-M   'P 1'
#
loop_
_entity.id
_entity.type
_entity.pdbx_description
1 polymer ?
#
loop_
_entity_poly.entity_id
_entity_poly.type
_entity_poly.pdbx_seq_one_letter_code
_entity_poly.pdbx_strand_id
1 'polypeptide(L)'
;MAPASSMHSTKPLPEVKGKAVTATPKIARLVFHSLAAALMANGFAGLQGMTMSKHIQPQYGGHLQYLTILGLIGSGLVMLLSAASDMLPSVKALKKIKRTFLLFALPVELVISSIYWPLVLLAPHLMFPPNPDLVSSPEPSSIPQADLLFRIPLWMDLSMHALPAAVLLLDFFALERRYTPPASTFGAPILAFTFGGAYANWIEHCASINGKFPYPFLTVLDFQGRVAVYVGASVGALLVFWGLNAVHR
;
A
#
# COMPACT_ATOMS: atom_id res chain seq x y z
N MET A 1 6.84 66.74 49.42
CA MET A 1 7.06 65.29 49.26
C MET A 1 6.25 64.84 48.06
N ALA A 2 6.91 64.47 46.96
CA ALA A 2 6.27 63.94 45.75
C ALA A 2 6.40 62.40 45.74
N PRO A 3 5.40 61.63 45.26
CA PRO A 3 5.57 60.20 45.04
C PRO A 3 6.12 59.91 43.63
N ALA A 4 7.07 58.98 43.59
CA ALA A 4 7.77 58.52 42.40
C ALA A 4 6.93 57.53 41.58
N SER A 5 6.96 57.69 40.26
CA SER A 5 6.44 56.76 39.26
C SER A 5 7.47 55.64 39.02
N SER A 6 7.09 54.37 39.21
CA SER A 6 7.92 53.22 38.83
C SER A 6 7.45 52.64 37.48
N MET A 7 8.21 52.89 36.42
CA MET A 7 8.04 52.20 35.14
C MET A 7 8.74 50.84 35.18
N HIS A 8 7.97 49.75 35.20
CA HIS A 8 8.48 48.41 34.94
C HIS A 8 8.69 48.23 33.43
N SER A 9 9.94 48.17 33.01
CA SER A 9 10.34 47.77 31.65
C SER A 9 10.38 46.25 31.56
N THR A 10 9.42 45.65 30.85
CA THR A 10 9.46 44.23 30.48
C THR A 10 10.18 44.08 29.14
N LYS A 11 11.41 43.54 29.16
CA LYS A 11 12.11 43.15 27.93
C LYS A 11 11.44 41.89 27.34
N PRO A 12 11.11 41.86 26.04
CA PRO A 12 10.63 40.64 25.40
C PRO A 12 11.73 39.57 25.31
N LEU A 13 11.35 38.33 25.56
CA LEU A 13 12.22 37.16 25.46
C LEU A 13 12.67 36.92 24.01
N PRO A 14 13.90 36.43 23.79
CA PRO A 14 14.42 36.18 22.45
C PRO A 14 13.63 35.05 21.75
N GLU A 15 13.21 35.35 20.52
CA GLU A 15 12.52 34.43 19.62
C GLU A 15 13.47 33.29 19.21
N VAL A 16 13.14 32.07 19.63
CA VAL A 16 13.86 30.85 19.23
C VAL A 16 13.51 30.55 17.77
N LYS A 17 14.36 31.00 16.84
CA LYS A 17 14.27 30.63 15.42
C LYS A 17 14.44 29.11 15.29
N GLY A 18 13.34 28.40 15.04
CA GLY A 18 13.37 26.98 14.70
C GLY A 18 14.27 26.74 13.50
N LYS A 19 15.15 25.72 13.57
CA LYS A 19 16.00 25.30 12.46
C LYS A 19 15.12 25.05 11.23
N ALA A 20 15.41 25.74 10.14
CA ALA A 20 14.77 25.51 8.85
C ALA A 20 15.03 24.05 8.44
N VAL A 21 13.96 23.26 8.37
CA VAL A 21 13.99 21.94 7.73
C VAL A 21 14.41 22.19 6.28
N THR A 22 15.58 21.69 5.90
CA THR A 22 16.13 21.84 4.55
C THR A 22 15.15 21.27 3.54
N ALA A 23 14.52 22.14 2.76
CA ALA A 23 13.57 21.73 1.75
C ALA A 23 14.27 20.82 0.72
N THR A 24 13.83 19.56 0.60
CA THR A 24 14.31 18.64 -0.43
C THR A 24 14.13 19.31 -1.80
N PRO A 25 15.17 19.36 -2.65
CA PRO A 25 15.07 20.07 -3.93
C PRO A 25 13.95 19.47 -4.79
N LYS A 26 13.17 20.32 -5.47
CA LYS A 26 11.97 19.91 -6.25
C LYS A 26 12.26 18.78 -7.24
N ILE A 27 13.45 18.79 -7.84
CA ILE A 27 13.90 17.77 -8.80
C ILE A 27 14.04 16.40 -8.12
N ALA A 28 14.58 16.33 -6.90
CA ALA A 28 14.73 15.07 -6.19
C ALA A 28 13.38 14.43 -5.87
N ARG A 29 12.38 15.22 -5.48
CA ARG A 29 11.00 14.75 -5.26
C ARG A 29 10.38 14.20 -6.54
N LEU A 30 10.51 14.95 -7.64
CA LEU A 30 10.01 14.54 -8.94
C LEU A 30 10.65 13.22 -9.39
N VAL A 31 11.98 13.10 -9.31
CA VAL A 31 12.70 11.87 -9.65
C VAL A 31 12.26 10.71 -8.78
N PHE A 32 12.14 10.91 -7.46
CA PHE A 32 11.69 9.89 -6.53
C PHE A 32 10.30 9.35 -6.90
N HIS A 33 9.31 10.23 -7.07
CA HIS A 33 7.94 9.83 -7.40
C HIS A 33 7.85 9.17 -8.78
N SER A 34 8.50 9.75 -9.80
CA SER A 34 8.49 9.18 -11.16
C SER A 34 9.18 7.82 -11.22
N LEU A 35 10.33 7.67 -10.54
CA LEU A 35 11.05 6.40 -10.49
C LEU A 35 10.26 5.33 -9.74
N ALA A 36 9.66 5.67 -8.60
CA ALA A 36 8.81 4.75 -7.85
C ALA A 36 7.64 4.22 -8.71
N ALA A 37 6.93 5.12 -9.41
CA ALA A 37 5.87 4.74 -10.34
C ALA A 37 6.37 3.84 -11.48
N ALA A 38 7.52 4.19 -12.08
CA ALA A 38 8.10 3.41 -13.17
C ALA A 38 8.53 2.01 -12.74
N LEU A 39 9.14 1.87 -11.55
CA LEU A 39 9.55 0.58 -11.01
C LEU A 39 8.33 -0.32 -10.75
N MET A 40 7.29 0.20 -10.10
CA MET A 40 6.03 -0.52 -9.89
C MET A 40 5.40 -0.99 -11.21
N ALA A 41 5.35 -0.09 -12.21
CA ALA A 41 4.84 -0.43 -13.54
C ALA A 41 5.70 -1.50 -14.24
N ASN A 42 7.03 -1.45 -14.09
CA ASN A 42 7.95 -2.42 -14.66
C ASN A 42 7.78 -3.81 -14.03
N GLY A 43 7.58 -3.89 -12.71
CA GLY A 43 7.25 -5.14 -12.01
C GLY A 43 5.99 -5.80 -12.58
N PHE A 44 4.92 -5.02 -12.78
CA PHE A 44 3.67 -5.51 -13.37
C PHE A 44 3.81 -5.85 -14.86
N ALA A 45 4.58 -5.08 -15.63
CA ALA A 45 4.83 -5.36 -17.03
C ALA A 45 5.58 -6.70 -17.22
N GLY A 46 6.59 -6.95 -16.38
CA GLY A 46 7.29 -8.24 -16.35
C GLY A 46 6.34 -9.42 -16.08
N LEU A 47 5.29 -9.21 -15.28
CA LEU A 47 4.28 -10.21 -14.94
C LEU A 47 3.59 -10.76 -16.18
N GLN A 48 3.31 -9.89 -17.15
CA GLN A 48 2.46 -10.18 -18.31
C GLN A 48 3.03 -11.28 -19.20
N GLY A 49 4.36 -11.42 -19.25
CA GLY A 49 5.05 -12.43 -20.07
C GLY A 49 5.11 -13.82 -19.43
N MET A 50 4.75 -13.97 -18.15
CA MET A 50 4.93 -15.23 -17.43
C MET A 50 3.77 -16.21 -17.68
N THR A 51 4.05 -17.51 -17.54
CA THR A 51 3.05 -18.59 -17.59
C THR A 51 1.89 -18.34 -16.62
N MET A 52 2.17 -17.77 -15.45
CA MET A 52 1.15 -17.34 -14.49
C MET A 52 0.11 -16.40 -15.11
N SER A 53 0.54 -15.38 -15.86
CA SER A 53 -0.37 -14.41 -16.47
C SER A 53 -1.32 -15.09 -17.46
N LYS A 54 -0.84 -16.09 -18.20
CA LYS A 54 -1.67 -16.90 -19.12
C LYS A 54 -2.76 -17.69 -18.40
N HIS A 55 -2.53 -18.07 -17.13
CA HIS A 55 -3.53 -18.76 -16.31
C HIS A 55 -4.48 -17.80 -15.59
N ILE A 56 -4.02 -16.58 -15.28
CA ILE A 56 -4.80 -15.56 -14.57
C ILE A 56 -5.72 -14.79 -15.53
N GLN A 57 -5.22 -14.38 -16.69
CA GLN A 57 -5.96 -13.52 -17.63
C GLN A 57 -7.32 -14.08 -18.07
N PRO A 58 -7.48 -15.40 -18.33
CA PRO A 58 -8.77 -15.96 -18.74
C PRO A 58 -9.81 -16.03 -17.61
N GLN A 59 -9.40 -15.90 -16.34
CA GLN A 59 -10.30 -15.95 -15.20
C GLN A 59 -11.13 -14.66 -15.13
N TYR A 60 -12.35 -14.76 -14.59
CA TYR A 60 -13.15 -13.57 -14.32
C TYR A 60 -12.40 -12.65 -13.35
N GLY A 61 -12.34 -11.36 -13.70
CA GLY A 61 -11.55 -10.35 -12.98
C GLY A 61 -10.05 -10.33 -13.36
N GLY A 62 -9.53 -11.33 -14.06
CA GLY A 62 -8.15 -11.36 -14.54
C GLY A 62 -7.14 -11.09 -13.43
N HIS A 63 -6.21 -10.15 -13.64
CA HIS A 63 -5.27 -9.71 -12.61
C HIS A 63 -5.92 -8.82 -11.52
N LEU A 64 -7.07 -8.23 -11.78
CA LEU A 64 -7.76 -7.30 -10.87
C LEU A 64 -8.46 -8.01 -9.71
N GLN A 65 -8.52 -9.34 -9.70
CA GLN A 65 -8.97 -10.11 -8.53
C GLN A 65 -7.95 -10.05 -7.37
N TYR A 66 -6.67 -9.78 -7.66
CA TYR A 66 -5.60 -9.74 -6.66
C TYR A 66 -5.50 -8.36 -6.01
N LEU A 67 -5.57 -8.33 -4.68
CA LEU A 67 -5.42 -7.11 -3.88
C LEU A 67 -4.07 -6.44 -4.15
N THR A 68 -3.00 -7.22 -4.36
CA THR A 68 -1.68 -6.69 -4.73
C THR A 68 -1.75 -5.82 -5.99
N ILE A 69 -2.50 -6.23 -7.01
CA ILE A 69 -2.57 -5.47 -8.28
C ILE A 69 -3.41 -4.20 -8.09
N LEU A 70 -4.50 -4.27 -7.33
CA LEU A 70 -5.30 -3.09 -6.99
C LEU A 70 -4.51 -2.10 -6.13
N GLY A 71 -3.76 -2.60 -5.15
CA GLY A 71 -2.82 -1.83 -4.33
C GLY A 71 -1.78 -1.15 -5.21
N LEU A 72 -1.09 -1.92 -6.06
CA LEU A 72 -0.05 -1.44 -6.95
C LEU A 72 -0.54 -0.31 -7.87
N ILE A 73 -1.75 -0.45 -8.42
CA ILE A 73 -2.41 0.62 -9.19
C ILE A 73 -2.64 1.85 -8.31
N GLY A 74 -3.20 1.68 -7.11
CA GLY A 74 -3.42 2.77 -6.16
C GLY A 74 -2.13 3.50 -5.78
N SER A 75 -1.08 2.77 -5.46
CA SER A 75 0.25 3.28 -5.10
C SER A 75 0.92 3.98 -6.27
N GLY A 76 0.84 3.39 -7.47
CA GLY A 76 1.28 4.02 -8.71
C GLY A 76 0.56 5.34 -8.96
N LEU A 77 -0.77 5.39 -8.78
CA LEU A 77 -1.55 6.62 -8.89
C LEU A 77 -1.12 7.67 -7.86
N VAL A 78 -0.87 7.28 -6.60
CA VAL A 78 -0.33 8.21 -5.58
C VAL A 78 0.99 8.80 -6.03
N MET A 79 1.93 7.96 -6.49
CA MET A 79 3.24 8.43 -6.97
C MET A 79 3.10 9.37 -8.19
N LEU A 80 2.24 9.04 -9.15
CA LEU A 80 2.00 9.90 -10.32
C LEU A 80 1.36 11.25 -9.93
N LEU A 81 0.38 11.26 -9.02
CA LEU A 81 -0.22 12.48 -8.50
C LEU A 81 0.78 13.32 -7.68
N SER A 82 1.68 12.66 -6.96
CA SER A 82 2.80 13.30 -6.25
C SER A 82 3.79 13.94 -7.22
N ALA A 83 4.20 13.24 -8.28
CA ALA A 83 5.06 13.78 -9.34
C ALA A 83 4.41 15.00 -10.03
N ALA A 84 3.13 14.89 -10.38
CA ALA A 84 2.37 16.01 -10.94
C ALA A 84 2.29 17.20 -9.96
N SER A 85 2.18 16.94 -8.65
CA SER A 85 2.19 17.99 -7.61
C SER A 85 3.54 18.68 -7.45
N ASP A 86 4.64 17.98 -7.71
CA ASP A 86 5.98 18.57 -7.70
C ASP A 86 6.19 19.52 -8.88
N MET A 87 5.63 19.18 -10.05
CA MET A 87 5.62 20.05 -11.24
C MET A 87 4.68 21.25 -11.10
N LEU A 88 3.52 21.05 -10.46
CA LEU A 88 2.45 22.04 -10.33
C LEU A 88 2.16 22.39 -8.85
N PRO A 89 3.14 22.95 -8.10
CA PRO A 89 3.04 23.11 -6.64
C PRO A 89 1.94 24.08 -6.19
N SER A 90 1.45 24.95 -7.07
CA SER A 90 0.37 25.91 -6.78
C SER A 90 -1.03 25.29 -6.84
N VAL A 91 -1.19 24.10 -7.43
CA VAL A 91 -2.49 23.44 -7.63
C VAL A 91 -2.91 22.69 -6.35
N LYS A 92 -3.63 23.38 -5.46
CA LYS A 92 -4.07 22.82 -4.17
C LYS A 92 -5.00 21.61 -4.33
N ALA A 93 -5.83 21.58 -5.38
CA ALA A 93 -6.74 20.47 -5.65
C ALA A 93 -5.97 19.15 -5.85
N LEU A 94 -4.87 19.19 -6.61
CA LEU A 94 -4.03 18.03 -6.87
C LEU A 94 -3.40 17.47 -5.58
N LYS A 95 -2.91 18.36 -4.71
CA LYS A 95 -2.42 17.98 -3.37
C LYS A 95 -3.51 17.37 -2.49
N LYS A 96 -4.75 17.84 -2.58
CA LYS A 96 -5.87 17.27 -1.83
C LYS A 96 -6.22 15.87 -2.34
N ILE A 97 -6.32 15.71 -3.66
CA ILE A 97 -6.62 14.42 -4.30
C ILE A 97 -5.54 13.40 -3.95
N LYS A 98 -4.25 13.72 -4.16
CA LYS A 98 -3.16 12.80 -3.84
C LYS A 98 -3.19 12.36 -2.37
N ARG A 99 -3.49 13.29 -1.45
CA ARG A 99 -3.58 12.98 -0.02
C ARG A 99 -4.79 12.12 0.32
N THR A 100 -5.90 12.23 -0.39
CA THR A 100 -7.01 11.27 -0.23
C THR A 100 -6.61 9.88 -0.69
N PHE A 101 -5.89 9.78 -1.81
CA PHE A 101 -5.40 8.48 -2.29
C PHE A 101 -4.35 7.86 -1.36
N LEU A 102 -3.39 8.67 -0.88
CA LEU A 102 -2.38 8.23 0.08
C LEU A 102 -3.00 7.72 1.39
N LEU A 103 -4.11 8.33 1.84
CA LEU A 103 -4.81 7.95 3.07
C LEU A 103 -5.30 6.49 3.06
N PHE A 104 -5.57 5.93 1.88
CA PHE A 104 -5.94 4.51 1.75
C PHE A 104 -4.79 3.64 1.25
N ALA A 105 -3.99 4.11 0.27
CA ALA A 105 -2.98 3.29 -0.38
C ALA A 105 -1.90 2.84 0.61
N LEU A 106 -1.45 3.76 1.47
CA LEU A 106 -0.41 3.47 2.46
C LEU A 106 -0.80 2.30 3.40
N PRO A 107 -1.94 2.35 4.12
CA PRO A 107 -2.30 1.25 5.01
C PRO A 107 -2.64 -0.05 4.25
N VAL A 108 -3.22 0.02 3.05
CA VAL A 108 -3.49 -1.17 2.23
C VAL A 108 -2.20 -1.86 1.82
N GLU A 109 -1.19 -1.13 1.34
CA GLU A 109 0.09 -1.72 0.96
C GLU A 109 0.82 -2.34 2.15
N LEU A 110 0.73 -1.73 3.33
CA LEU A 110 1.32 -2.33 4.53
C LEU A 110 0.63 -3.63 4.93
N VAL A 111 -0.69 -3.73 4.75
CA VAL A 111 -1.43 -4.99 4.92
C VAL A 111 -0.99 -6.02 3.87
N ILE A 112 -0.90 -5.63 2.59
CA ILE A 112 -0.43 -6.51 1.51
C ILE A 112 0.96 -7.06 1.84
N SER A 113 1.94 -6.19 2.10
CA SER A 113 3.31 -6.60 2.43
C SER A 113 3.38 -7.48 3.68
N SER A 114 2.66 -7.10 4.75
CA SER A 114 2.73 -7.81 6.03
C SER A 114 2.03 -9.18 6.01
N ILE A 115 1.06 -9.40 5.13
CA ILE A 115 0.46 -10.71 4.93
C ILE A 115 1.29 -11.54 3.93
N TYR A 116 1.73 -10.92 2.84
CA TYR A 116 2.40 -11.60 1.74
C TYR A 116 3.72 -12.25 2.16
N TRP A 117 4.64 -11.48 2.74
CA TRP A 117 5.98 -11.98 3.04
C TRP A 117 6.00 -13.14 4.05
N PRO A 118 5.25 -13.08 5.18
CA PRO A 118 5.16 -14.23 6.07
C PRO A 118 4.56 -15.46 5.40
N LEU A 119 3.50 -15.31 4.58
CA LEU A 119 2.91 -16.46 3.88
C LEU A 119 3.88 -17.08 2.88
N VAL A 120 4.58 -16.28 2.08
CA VAL A 120 5.54 -16.82 1.10
C VAL A 120 6.75 -17.47 1.79
N LEU A 121 7.22 -16.92 2.90
CA LEU A 121 8.37 -17.47 3.63
C LEU A 121 8.03 -18.72 4.45
N LEU A 122 6.84 -18.79 5.04
CA LEU A 122 6.47 -19.82 6.02
C LEU A 122 5.47 -20.86 5.48
N ALA A 123 4.61 -20.47 4.55
CA ALA A 123 3.53 -21.32 4.03
C ALA A 123 3.17 -20.99 2.56
N PRO A 124 4.11 -21.12 1.59
CA PRO A 124 3.92 -20.63 0.23
C PRO A 124 2.76 -21.30 -0.53
N HIS A 125 2.37 -22.53 -0.16
CA HIS A 125 1.22 -23.23 -0.72
C HIS A 125 -0.13 -22.54 -0.41
N LEU A 126 -0.18 -21.69 0.62
CA LEU A 126 -1.35 -20.88 0.96
C LEU A 126 -1.47 -19.64 0.05
N MET A 127 -0.37 -19.23 -0.58
CA MET A 127 -0.33 -18.10 -1.52
C MET A 127 -0.40 -18.56 -2.98
N PHE A 128 0.24 -19.69 -3.30
CA PHE A 128 0.39 -20.17 -4.66
C PHE A 128 -0.18 -21.60 -4.84
N PRO A 129 -1.09 -21.85 -5.80
CA PRO A 129 -1.52 -23.20 -6.19
C PRO A 129 -0.38 -24.06 -6.74
N PRO A 130 -0.56 -25.40 -6.70
CA PRO A 130 0.33 -26.35 -7.37
C PRO A 130 0.43 -26.08 -8.88
N ASN A 131 1.59 -26.35 -9.47
CA ASN A 131 1.84 -26.21 -10.89
C ASN A 131 1.11 -27.31 -11.70
N PRO A 132 0.04 -27.01 -12.45
CA PRO A 132 -0.68 -27.99 -13.26
C PRO A 132 0.22 -28.74 -14.25
N ASP A 133 1.32 -28.14 -14.71
CA ASP A 133 2.27 -28.79 -15.64
C ASP A 133 3.15 -29.85 -14.94
N LEU A 134 3.20 -29.85 -13.60
CA LEU A 134 3.97 -30.81 -12.79
C LEU A 134 3.10 -31.84 -12.07
N VAL A 135 1.77 -31.63 -11.99
CA VAL A 135 0.82 -32.58 -11.37
C VAL A 135 0.77 -33.93 -12.10
N SER A 136 1.21 -33.98 -13.36
CA SER A 136 1.31 -35.19 -14.19
C SER A 136 2.70 -35.84 -14.16
N SER A 137 3.69 -35.27 -13.47
CA SER A 137 5.01 -35.90 -13.26
C SER A 137 4.96 -36.80 -12.02
N PRO A 138 5.19 -38.12 -12.12
CA PRO A 138 5.07 -39.05 -11.00
C PRO A 138 6.16 -38.87 -9.92
N GLU A 139 7.21 -38.09 -10.18
CA GLU A 139 8.20 -37.72 -9.17
C GLU A 139 8.02 -36.26 -8.71
N PRO A 140 7.74 -36.01 -7.41
CA PRO A 140 7.81 -34.67 -6.84
C PRO A 140 9.24 -34.16 -6.92
N SER A 141 9.43 -32.86 -7.19
CA SER A 141 10.77 -32.30 -7.25
C SER A 141 11.43 -32.35 -5.87
N SER A 142 12.76 -32.44 -5.83
CA SER A 142 13.55 -32.42 -4.59
C SER A 142 13.45 -31.10 -3.81
N ILE A 143 12.70 -30.12 -4.32
CA ILE A 143 12.46 -28.81 -3.73
C ILE A 143 10.94 -28.55 -3.75
N PRO A 144 10.22 -28.68 -2.62
CA PRO A 144 8.76 -28.54 -2.58
C PRO A 144 8.18 -27.23 -3.16
N GLN A 145 8.96 -26.15 -3.22
CA GLN A 145 8.56 -24.89 -3.87
C GLN A 145 8.68 -24.88 -5.40
N ALA A 146 9.46 -25.78 -6.00
CA ALA A 146 9.57 -25.89 -7.46
C ALA A 146 8.29 -26.49 -8.09
N ASP A 147 7.43 -27.10 -7.27
CA ASP A 147 6.14 -27.67 -7.67
C ASP A 147 4.99 -26.64 -7.65
N LEU A 148 5.24 -25.38 -7.25
CA LEU A 148 4.23 -24.32 -7.23
C LEU A 148 4.13 -23.61 -8.59
N LEU A 149 2.92 -23.28 -9.04
CA LEU A 149 2.67 -22.65 -10.35
C LEU A 149 3.35 -21.28 -10.50
N PHE A 150 3.70 -20.64 -9.40
CA PHE A 150 3.98 -19.21 -9.31
C PHE A 150 5.31 -18.90 -8.62
N ARG A 151 6.44 -19.18 -9.28
CA ARG A 151 7.71 -18.58 -8.86
C ARG A 151 7.91 -17.24 -9.56
N ILE A 152 7.54 -16.15 -8.88
CA ILE A 152 7.77 -14.79 -9.36
C ILE A 152 9.27 -14.47 -9.16
N PRO A 153 10.00 -13.97 -10.19
CA PRO A 153 11.36 -13.47 -10.01
C PRO A 153 11.43 -12.42 -8.90
N LEU A 154 12.43 -12.53 -8.01
CA LEU A 154 12.50 -11.72 -6.78
C LEU A 154 12.37 -10.21 -7.05
N TRP A 155 12.95 -9.71 -8.14
CA TRP A 155 12.87 -8.28 -8.47
C TRP A 155 11.42 -7.84 -8.77
N MET A 156 10.64 -8.68 -9.46
CA MET A 156 9.23 -8.42 -9.75
C MET A 156 8.42 -8.48 -8.47
N ASP A 157 8.74 -9.46 -7.64
CA ASP A 157 8.07 -9.68 -6.38
C ASP A 157 8.27 -8.50 -5.42
N LEU A 158 9.53 -8.07 -5.22
CA LEU A 158 9.86 -6.86 -4.47
C LEU A 158 9.17 -5.63 -5.05
N SER A 159 9.14 -5.49 -6.38
CA SER A 159 8.51 -4.36 -7.06
C SER A 159 7.01 -4.26 -6.82
N MET A 160 6.32 -5.39 -6.64
CA MET A 160 4.86 -5.42 -6.48
C MET A 160 4.41 -5.51 -5.01
N HIS A 161 5.20 -6.15 -4.14
CA HIS A 161 4.80 -6.46 -2.77
C HIS A 161 5.59 -5.72 -1.68
N ALA A 162 6.77 -5.17 -1.96
CA ALA A 162 7.58 -4.48 -0.95
C ALA A 162 7.79 -3.00 -1.27
N LEU A 163 8.11 -2.70 -2.52
CA LEU A 163 8.39 -1.35 -2.99
C LEU A 163 7.21 -0.39 -2.74
N PRO A 164 5.93 -0.73 -3.04
CA PRO A 164 4.82 0.19 -2.83
C PRO A 164 4.69 0.66 -1.38
N ALA A 165 4.74 -0.27 -0.42
CA ALA A 165 4.70 0.06 1.01
C ALA A 165 5.90 0.93 1.43
N ALA A 166 7.11 0.59 0.97
CA ALA A 166 8.33 1.32 1.32
C ALA A 166 8.31 2.77 0.78
N VAL A 167 7.92 2.98 -0.48
CA VAL A 167 7.89 4.33 -1.08
C VAL A 167 6.77 5.18 -0.51
N LEU A 168 5.60 4.60 -0.19
CA LEU A 168 4.52 5.33 0.47
C LEU A 168 4.86 5.70 1.91
N LEU A 169 5.55 4.84 2.65
CA LEU A 169 6.09 5.19 3.98
C LEU A 169 7.06 6.36 3.90
N LEU A 170 7.99 6.31 2.93
CA LEU A 170 8.96 7.38 2.74
C LEU A 170 8.27 8.69 2.31
N ASP A 171 7.34 8.65 1.36
CA ASP A 171 6.54 9.83 0.94
C ASP A 171 5.78 10.40 2.13
N PHE A 172 5.12 9.54 2.92
CA PHE A 172 4.35 9.95 4.09
C PHE A 172 5.22 10.69 5.11
N PHE A 173 6.32 10.08 5.58
CA PHE A 173 7.14 10.66 6.64
C PHE A 173 8.07 11.79 6.18
N ALA A 174 8.59 11.74 4.95
CA ALA A 174 9.60 12.70 4.50
C ALA A 174 9.01 13.87 3.73
N LEU A 175 7.90 13.68 3.01
CA LEU A 175 7.41 14.65 2.03
C LEU A 175 6.00 15.18 2.33
N GLU A 176 5.25 14.48 3.15
CA GLU A 176 3.90 14.85 3.56
C GLU A 176 3.81 15.36 4.99
N ARG A 177 2.64 15.90 5.32
CA ARG A 177 2.26 16.22 6.71
C ARG A 177 1.37 15.12 7.25
N ARG A 178 1.44 14.88 8.56
CA ARG A 178 0.46 14.06 9.27
C ARG A 178 -0.98 14.50 8.99
N TYR A 179 -1.90 13.54 8.99
CA TYR A 179 -3.33 13.80 8.88
C TYR A 179 -3.90 14.30 10.21
N THR A 180 -4.77 15.29 10.14
CA THR A 180 -5.52 15.83 11.28
C THR A 180 -7.00 15.48 11.18
N PRO A 181 -7.76 15.54 12.28
CA PRO A 181 -9.22 15.45 12.21
C PRO A 181 -9.80 16.48 11.24
N PRO A 182 -10.91 16.15 10.52
CA PRO A 182 -11.67 14.90 10.60
C PRO A 182 -11.11 13.76 9.73
N ALA A 183 -10.06 14.00 8.94
CA ALA A 183 -9.53 13.00 8.01
C ALA A 183 -8.97 11.76 8.73
N SER A 184 -8.25 11.96 9.83
CA SER A 184 -7.68 10.83 10.60
C SER A 184 -8.71 10.08 11.46
N THR A 185 -9.79 10.74 11.90
CA THR A 185 -10.76 10.17 12.85
C THR A 185 -12.01 9.60 12.16
N PHE A 186 -12.54 10.28 11.14
CA PHE A 186 -13.72 9.84 10.39
C PHE A 186 -13.35 9.37 8.99
N GLY A 187 -12.47 10.11 8.31
CA GLY A 187 -12.08 9.78 6.93
C GLY A 187 -11.40 8.41 6.82
N ALA A 188 -10.41 8.14 7.68
CA ALA A 188 -9.64 6.89 7.63
C ALA A 188 -10.50 5.64 7.90
N PRO A 189 -11.35 5.58 8.96
CA PRO A 189 -12.24 4.43 9.14
C PRO A 189 -13.21 4.24 7.99
N ILE A 190 -13.86 5.32 7.51
CA ILE A 190 -14.81 5.23 6.41
C ILE A 190 -14.13 4.64 5.17
N LEU A 191 -12.97 5.15 4.80
CA LEU A 191 -12.23 4.64 3.64
C LEU A 191 -11.76 3.19 3.84
N ALA A 192 -11.23 2.84 5.01
CA ALA A 192 -10.76 1.49 5.31
C ALA A 192 -11.88 0.45 5.17
N PHE A 193 -13.03 0.67 5.81
CA PHE A 193 -14.16 -0.26 5.73
C PHE A 193 -14.87 -0.25 4.38
N THR A 194 -14.93 0.91 3.70
CA THR A 194 -15.53 0.99 2.36
C THR A 194 -14.68 0.21 1.36
N PHE A 195 -13.37 0.42 1.36
CA PHE A 195 -12.47 -0.26 0.43
C PHE A 195 -12.33 -1.75 0.78
N GLY A 196 -12.15 -2.09 2.06
CA GLY A 196 -12.10 -3.48 2.51
C GLY A 196 -13.39 -4.24 2.18
N GLY A 197 -14.55 -3.63 2.41
CA GLY A 197 -15.83 -4.18 2.03
C GLY A 197 -16.00 -4.30 0.51
N ALA A 198 -15.63 -3.28 -0.26
CA ALA A 198 -15.71 -3.32 -1.72
C ALA A 198 -14.83 -4.42 -2.30
N TYR A 199 -13.61 -4.57 -1.80
CA TYR A 199 -12.70 -5.63 -2.22
C TYR A 199 -13.20 -7.02 -1.81
N ALA A 200 -13.71 -7.18 -0.58
CA ALA A 200 -14.31 -8.42 -0.12
C ALA A 200 -15.48 -8.86 -1.03
N ASN A 201 -16.37 -7.93 -1.38
CA ASN A 201 -17.47 -8.23 -2.33
C ASN A 201 -16.92 -8.59 -3.72
N TRP A 202 -15.92 -7.86 -4.20
CA TRP A 202 -15.30 -8.11 -5.50
C TRP A 202 -14.65 -9.49 -5.58
N ILE A 203 -13.82 -9.86 -4.61
CA ILE A 203 -13.11 -11.14 -4.62
C ILE A 203 -14.06 -12.33 -4.43
N GLU A 204 -15.09 -12.22 -3.57
CA GLU A 204 -16.14 -13.25 -3.45
C GLU A 204 -16.90 -13.41 -4.77
N HIS A 205 -17.22 -12.29 -5.44
CA HIS A 205 -17.89 -12.32 -6.74
C HIS A 205 -17.02 -13.02 -7.80
N CYS A 206 -15.73 -12.67 -7.89
CA CYS A 206 -14.78 -13.37 -8.76
C CYS A 206 -14.71 -14.87 -8.43
N ALA A 207 -14.63 -15.23 -7.16
CA ALA A 207 -14.55 -16.62 -6.72
C ALA A 207 -15.83 -17.41 -7.03
N SER A 208 -17.01 -16.79 -6.95
CA SER A 208 -18.29 -17.43 -7.28
C SER A 208 -18.38 -17.83 -8.76
N ILE A 209 -17.72 -17.08 -9.65
CA ILE A 209 -17.64 -17.37 -11.09
C ILE A 209 -16.49 -18.33 -11.40
N ASN A 210 -15.32 -18.11 -10.81
CA ASN A 210 -14.11 -18.89 -11.08
C ASN A 210 -14.07 -20.25 -10.36
N GLY A 211 -14.96 -20.47 -9.37
CA GLY A 211 -15.01 -21.66 -8.53
C GLY A 211 -13.90 -21.76 -7.47
N LYS A 212 -13.01 -20.78 -7.40
CA LYS A 212 -11.89 -20.70 -6.44
C LYS A 212 -11.45 -19.25 -6.24
N PHE A 213 -10.83 -18.98 -5.10
CA PHE A 213 -10.21 -17.68 -4.84
C PHE A 213 -8.84 -17.56 -5.53
N PRO A 214 -8.39 -16.34 -5.88
CA PRO A 214 -7.02 -16.11 -6.33
C PRO A 214 -5.97 -16.51 -5.29
N TYR A 215 -6.34 -16.45 -4.02
CA TYR A 215 -5.52 -16.86 -2.89
C TYR A 215 -6.01 -18.22 -2.36
N PRO A 216 -5.21 -19.29 -2.45
CA PRO A 216 -5.58 -20.61 -1.95
C PRO A 216 -6.04 -20.61 -0.49
N PHE A 217 -5.43 -19.79 0.38
CA PHE A 217 -5.82 -19.69 1.79
C PHE A 217 -7.27 -19.23 1.99
N LEU A 218 -7.85 -18.44 1.08
CA LEU A 218 -9.26 -18.07 1.16
C LEU A 218 -10.18 -19.21 0.73
N THR A 219 -9.71 -20.10 -0.15
CA THR A 219 -10.50 -21.24 -0.63
C THR A 219 -10.68 -22.30 0.47
N VAL A 220 -9.68 -22.48 1.33
CA VAL A 220 -9.75 -23.46 2.43
C VAL A 220 -10.55 -22.96 3.65
N LEU A 221 -10.84 -21.65 3.71
CA LEU A 221 -11.64 -21.06 4.78
C LEU A 221 -13.13 -21.14 4.45
N ASP A 222 -13.93 -21.42 5.46
CA ASP A 222 -15.37 -21.21 5.38
C ASP A 222 -15.71 -19.71 5.30
N PHE A 223 -16.98 -19.39 5.08
CA PHE A 223 -17.40 -18.00 4.93
C PHE A 223 -17.06 -17.14 6.16
N GLN A 224 -17.21 -17.70 7.37
CA GLN A 224 -16.89 -16.99 8.61
C GLN A 224 -15.39 -16.69 8.73
N GLY A 225 -14.53 -17.66 8.39
CA GLY A 225 -13.09 -17.47 8.32
C GLY A 225 -12.69 -16.38 7.31
N ARG A 226 -13.31 -16.33 6.14
CA ARG A 226 -13.06 -15.27 5.16
C ARG A 226 -13.50 -13.89 5.64
N VAL A 227 -14.69 -13.80 6.25
CA VAL A 227 -15.16 -12.55 6.88
C VAL A 227 -14.17 -12.07 7.95
N ALA A 228 -13.65 -12.99 8.78
CA ALA A 228 -12.64 -12.66 9.79
C ALA A 228 -11.35 -12.11 9.15
N VAL A 229 -10.90 -12.68 8.03
CA VAL A 229 -9.76 -12.14 7.26
C VAL A 229 -10.06 -10.73 6.74
N TYR A 230 -11.21 -10.51 6.10
CA TYR A 230 -11.54 -9.20 5.51
C TYR A 230 -11.67 -8.10 6.56
N VAL A 231 -12.36 -8.40 7.68
CA VAL A 231 -12.50 -7.47 8.81
C VAL A 231 -11.15 -7.26 9.48
N GLY A 232 -10.40 -8.33 9.75
CA GLY A 232 -9.08 -8.27 10.36
C GLY A 232 -8.09 -7.43 9.56
N ALA A 233 -8.06 -7.61 8.23
CA ALA A 233 -7.24 -6.80 7.32
C ALA A 233 -7.66 -5.31 7.33
N SER A 234 -8.97 -5.02 7.33
CA SER A 234 -9.49 -3.65 7.36
C SER A 234 -9.17 -2.94 8.69
N VAL A 235 -9.31 -3.65 9.81
CA VAL A 235 -8.93 -3.15 11.14
C VAL A 235 -7.41 -2.98 11.23
N GLY A 236 -6.63 -3.95 10.74
CA GLY A 236 -5.17 -3.87 10.69
C GLY A 236 -4.69 -2.65 9.90
N ALA A 237 -5.26 -2.40 8.73
CA ALA A 237 -5.01 -1.21 7.92
C ALA A 237 -5.23 0.08 8.72
N LEU A 238 -6.37 0.16 9.43
CA LEU A 238 -6.72 1.33 10.23
C LEU A 238 -5.78 1.55 11.43
N LEU A 239 -5.47 0.47 12.18
CA LEU A 239 -4.56 0.53 13.32
C LEU A 239 -3.15 0.93 12.91
N VAL A 240 -2.64 0.36 11.82
CA VAL A 240 -1.34 0.74 11.25
C VAL A 240 -1.35 2.20 10.83
N PHE A 241 -2.37 2.67 10.11
CA PHE A 241 -2.49 4.08 9.76
C PHE A 241 -2.46 4.99 10.99
N TRP A 242 -3.26 4.69 12.02
CA TRP A 242 -3.28 5.49 13.25
C TRP A 242 -1.94 5.48 13.97
N GLY A 243 -1.27 4.33 14.06
CA GLY A 243 0.08 4.21 14.62
C GLY A 243 1.08 5.09 13.87
N LEU A 244 1.13 4.98 12.54
CA LEU A 244 2.01 5.80 11.70
C LEU A 244 1.72 7.29 11.85
N ASN A 245 0.44 7.67 11.83
CA ASN A 245 0.03 9.06 11.95
C ASN A 245 0.31 9.65 13.34
N ALA A 246 0.29 8.83 14.40
CA ALA A 246 0.64 9.23 15.76
C ALA A 246 2.13 9.49 15.94
N VAL A 247 2.99 8.70 15.29
CA VAL A 247 4.46 8.88 15.36
C VAL A 247 5.00 9.91 14.36
N HIS A 248 4.20 10.31 13.37
CA HIS A 248 4.58 11.36 12.42
C HIS A 248 4.60 12.73 13.10
N ARG A 249 5.81 13.31 13.16
CA ARG A 249 6.08 14.64 13.73
C ARG A 249 5.84 15.76 12.73
#